data_AF-A0A7Y6A5Y3-F1
#
_entry.id   AF-A0A7Y6A5Y3-F1
#
_cell.length_a   1.000
_cell.length_b   1.000
_cell.length_c   1.000
_cell.angle_alpha   90.00
_cell.angle_beta   90.00
_cell.angle_gamma   90.00
#
_symmetry.space_group_name_H-M   'P 1'
#
loop_
_entity.id
_entity.type
_entity.pdbx_description
1 polymer ?
#
loop_
_entity_poly.entity_id
_entity_poly.type
_entity_poly.pdbx_seq_one_letter_code
_entity_poly.pdbx_strand_id
1 'polypeptide(L)'
;MNLRFPDPGQRAAIAAAAKAEGVSMQEYILGAAYARATAVEDRFLDAFRGSMARSGDAFAAEPGDTDPTPEQRAAERDAERDLSRPGRGHAA
;
A
#
# COMPACT_ATOMS: atom_id res chain seq x y z
N MET A 1 9.40 32.64 2.17
CA MET A 1 8.38 32.30 3.19
C MET A 1 8.74 33.02 4.48
N ASN A 2 7.84 33.81 5.07
CA ASN A 2 8.16 34.59 6.27
C ASN A 2 7.45 33.95 7.47
N LEU A 3 8.20 33.20 8.28
CA LEU A 3 7.66 32.50 9.45
C LEU A 3 7.75 33.41 10.68
N ARG A 4 6.59 33.66 11.29
CA ARG A 4 6.53 34.31 12.61
C ARG A 4 6.49 33.25 13.68
N PHE A 5 7.46 33.31 14.60
CA PHE A 5 7.46 32.52 15.83
C PHE A 5 6.91 33.42 16.95
N PRO A 6 5.66 33.19 17.41
CA PRO A 6 5.04 34.02 18.44
C PRO A 6 5.78 33.90 19.78
N ASP A 7 6.36 32.72 20.04
CA ASP A 7 7.13 32.42 21.23
C ASP A 7 8.65 32.44 20.92
N PRO A 8 9.44 33.29 21.61
CA PRO A 8 10.90 33.28 21.51
C PRO A 8 11.54 31.94 21.92
N GLY A 9 10.93 31.22 22.88
CA GLY A 9 11.41 29.90 23.33
C GLY A 9 11.34 28.85 22.23
N GLN A 10 10.23 28.83 21.49
CA GLN A 10 10.05 27.98 20.31
C GLN A 10 11.14 28.20 19.26
N ARG A 11 11.48 29.46 18.96
CA ARG A 11 12.55 29.77 18.00
C ARG A 11 13.90 29.22 18.48
N ALA A 12 14.22 29.37 19.75
CA ALA A 12 15.46 28.86 20.33
C ALA A 12 15.53 27.33 20.29
N ALA A 13 14.43 26.64 20.60
CA ALA A 13 14.34 25.19 20.53
C ALA A 13 14.57 24.65 19.11
N ILE A 14 13.95 25.28 18.10
CA ILE A 14 14.15 24.90 16.69
C ILE A 14 15.59 25.15 16.25
N ALA A 15 16.19 26.27 16.65
CA ALA A 15 17.59 26.56 16.34
C ALA A 15 18.55 25.55 16.98
N ALA A 16 18.27 25.11 18.21
CA ALA A 16 19.05 24.08 18.89
C ALA A 16 18.93 22.72 18.19
N ALA A 17 17.71 22.34 17.77
CA ALA A 17 17.47 21.11 17.02
C ALA A 17 18.19 21.11 15.65
N ALA A 18 18.06 22.21 14.90
CA ALA A 18 18.77 22.38 13.63
C ALA A 18 20.30 22.27 13.79
N LYS A 19 20.85 22.89 14.85
CA LYS A 19 22.27 22.78 15.18
C LYS A 19 22.68 21.35 15.54
N ALA A 20 21.85 20.61 16.27
CA ALA A 20 22.11 19.22 16.63
C ALA A 20 22.15 18.31 15.39
N GLU A 21 21.34 18.62 14.37
CA GLU A 21 21.33 17.93 13.07
C GLU A 21 22.37 18.48 12.08
N GLY A 22 23.12 19.53 12.45
CA GLY A 22 24.16 20.11 11.59
C GLY A 22 23.64 20.87 10.37
N VAL A 23 22.36 21.27 10.38
CA VAL A 23 21.70 21.96 9.26
C VAL A 23 21.33 23.40 9.65
N SER A 24 21.03 24.24 8.65
CA SER A 24 20.49 25.55 8.92
C SER A 24 19.06 25.46 9.50
N MET A 25 18.66 26.46 10.29
CA MET A 25 17.30 26.53 10.84
C MET A 25 16.23 26.50 9.74
N GLN A 26 16.52 27.08 8.57
CA GLN A 26 15.61 27.08 7.43
C GLN A 26 15.47 25.68 6.81
N GLU A 27 16.58 24.98 6.60
CA GLU A 27 16.59 23.60 6.08
C GLU A 27 15.86 22.67 7.04
N TYR A 28 16.10 22.79 8.35
CA TYR A 28 15.40 22.00 9.36
C TYR A 28 13.89 22.20 9.29
N ILE A 29 13.42 23.45 9.20
CA ILE A 29 11.97 23.74 9.11
C ILE A 29 11.37 23.20 7.81
N LEU A 30 12.07 23.37 6.69
CA LEU A 30 11.60 22.88 5.40
C LEU A 30 11.54 21.35 5.36
N GLY A 31 12.57 20.68 5.88
CA GLY A 31 12.62 19.23 6.00
C GLY A 31 11.50 18.69 6.91
N ALA A 32 11.31 19.30 8.08
CA ALA A 32 10.23 18.92 8.99
C ALA A 32 8.83 19.15 8.38
N ALA A 33 8.64 20.25 7.65
CA ALA A 33 7.38 20.53 6.96
C ALA A 33 7.12 19.51 5.84
N TYR A 34 8.16 19.17 5.06
CA TYR A 34 8.08 18.15 4.01
C TYR A 34 7.75 16.78 4.59
N ALA A 35 8.49 16.32 5.60
CA ALA A 35 8.24 15.05 6.27
C ALA A 35 6.81 14.97 6.83
N ARG A 36 6.31 16.06 7.41
CA ARG A 36 4.93 16.11 7.90
C ARG A 36 3.91 16.07 6.75
N ALA A 37 4.20 16.68 5.62
CA ALA A 37 3.33 16.66 4.44
C ALA A 37 3.26 15.27 3.81
N THR A 38 4.36 14.50 3.82
CA THR A 38 4.43 13.15 3.22
C THR A 38 4.09 12.02 4.19
N ALA A 39 3.99 12.28 5.50
CA ALA A 39 3.76 11.24 6.50
C ALA A 39 2.50 10.38 6.25
N VAL A 40 1.46 10.95 5.64
CA VAL A 40 0.25 10.20 5.28
C VAL A 40 0.51 9.26 4.09
N GLU A 41 1.30 9.70 3.11
CA GLU A 41 1.70 8.90 1.96
C GLU A 41 2.59 7.73 2.38
N ASP A 42 3.56 7.97 3.26
CA ASP A 42 4.43 6.91 3.79
C ASP A 42 3.62 5.82 4.49
N ARG A 43 2.69 6.24 5.37
CA ARG A 43 1.78 5.30 6.06
C ARG A 43 0.90 4.52 5.07
N PHE A 44 0.43 5.17 4.02
CA PHE A 44 -0.35 4.52 2.98
C PHE A 44 0.47 3.47 2.24
N LEU A 45 1.68 3.82 1.79
CA LEU A 45 2.56 2.92 1.05
C LEU A 45 2.96 1.70 1.88
N ASP A 46 3.25 1.88 3.17
CA ASP A 46 3.57 0.78 4.06
C ASP A 46 2.38 -0.15 4.29
N ALA A 47 1.18 0.41 4.52
CA ALA A 47 -0.04 -0.39 4.62
C ALA A 47 -0.35 -1.14 3.30
N PHE A 48 -0.11 -0.48 2.16
CA PHE A 48 -0.30 -1.07 0.85
C PHE A 48 0.67 -2.23 0.59
N ARG A 49 1.97 -2.07 0.88
CA ARG A 49 2.96 -3.15 0.80
C ARG A 49 2.59 -4.32 1.70
N GLY A 50 2.15 -4.05 2.93
CA GLY A 50 1.67 -5.08 3.84
C GLY A 50 0.40 -5.78 3.35
N SER A 51 -0.46 -5.10 2.60
CA SER A 51 -1.59 -5.73 1.92
C SER A 51 -1.15 -6.60 0.76
N MET A 52 -0.26 -6.11 -0.10
CA MET A 52 0.28 -6.86 -1.24
C MET A 52 1.01 -8.13 -0.80
N ALA A 53 1.81 -8.06 0.27
CA ALA A 53 2.47 -9.23 0.84
C ALA A 53 1.45 -10.28 1.31
N ARG A 54 0.44 -9.88 2.11
CA ARG A 54 -0.62 -10.80 2.56
C ARG A 54 -1.40 -11.43 1.42
N SER A 55 -1.74 -10.65 0.40
CA SER A 55 -2.41 -11.19 -0.79
C SER A 55 -1.49 -12.14 -1.56
N GLY A 56 -0.21 -11.77 -1.72
CA GLY A 56 0.81 -12.62 -2.34
C GLY A 56 0.95 -13.95 -1.62
N ASP A 57 1.07 -13.93 -0.29
CA ASP A 57 1.14 -15.12 0.56
C ASP A 57 -0.11 -15.99 0.41
N ALA A 58 -1.30 -15.39 0.27
CA ALA A 58 -2.54 -16.14 0.06
C ALA A 58 -2.59 -16.87 -1.30
N PHE A 59 -1.95 -16.33 -2.34
CA PHE A 59 -1.86 -16.97 -3.67
C PHE A 59 -0.63 -17.88 -3.82
N ALA A 60 0.44 -17.62 -3.05
CA ALA A 60 1.67 -18.39 -3.04
C ALA A 60 1.67 -19.54 -2.02
N ALA A 61 0.77 -19.50 -1.03
CA ALA A 61 0.38 -20.69 -0.31
C ALA A 61 0.05 -21.75 -1.36
N GLU A 62 0.76 -22.89 -1.33
CA GLU A 62 0.46 -23.99 -2.24
C GLU A 62 -1.06 -24.19 -2.26
N PRO A 63 -1.67 -24.47 -3.43
CA PRO A 63 -3.08 -24.82 -3.50
C PRO A 63 -3.29 -26.00 -2.55
N GLY A 64 -3.66 -25.69 -1.31
CA GLY A 64 -3.59 -26.63 -0.22
C GLY A 64 -4.69 -27.62 -0.43
N ASP A 65 -4.35 -28.83 -0.86
CA ASP A 65 -5.25 -29.99 -1.00
C ASP A 65 -6.60 -29.66 -1.65
N THR A 66 -6.67 -28.62 -2.49
CA THR A 66 -7.84 -28.36 -3.34
C THR A 66 -7.71 -29.25 -4.56
N ASP A 67 -7.52 -30.55 -4.33
CA ASP A 67 -7.80 -31.54 -5.34
C ASP A 67 -9.33 -31.43 -5.55
N PRO A 68 -9.80 -30.97 -6.71
CA PRO A 68 -11.22 -30.76 -6.91
C PRO A 68 -11.93 -32.08 -6.68
N THR A 69 -12.98 -32.04 -5.84
CA THR A 69 -13.73 -33.23 -5.51
C THR A 69 -14.27 -33.87 -6.79
N PRO A 70 -14.56 -35.19 -6.80
CA PRO A 70 -15.12 -35.84 -7.98
C PRO A 70 -16.33 -35.11 -8.57
N GLU A 71 -17.15 -34.49 -7.73
CA GLU A 71 -18.31 -33.67 -8.11
C GLU A 71 -17.89 -32.36 -8.79
N GLN A 72 -16.87 -31.67 -8.27
CA GLN A 72 -16.34 -30.45 -8.88
C GLN A 72 -15.73 -30.73 -10.26
N ARG A 73 -14.96 -31.83 -10.39
CA ARG A 73 -14.44 -32.28 -11.69
C ARG A 73 -15.52 -32.71 -12.66
N ALA A 74 -16.63 -33.26 -12.17
CA ALA A 74 -17.78 -33.58 -13.02
C ALA A 74 -18.44 -32.30 -13.55
N ALA A 75 -18.70 -31.33 -12.67
CA ALA A 75 -19.28 -30.04 -13.06
C ALA A 75 -18.40 -29.26 -14.06
N GLU A 76 -17.08 -29.28 -13.89
CA GLU A 76 -16.12 -28.67 -14.82
C GLU A 76 -16.19 -29.29 -16.21
N ARG A 77 -16.12 -30.63 -16.30
CA ARG A 77 -16.26 -31.35 -17.58
C ARG A 77 -17.61 -31.12 -18.24
N ASP A 78 -18.68 -30.94 -17.46
CA ASP A 78 -20.01 -30.66 -17.99
C ASP A 78 -20.06 -29.26 -18.60
N ALA A 79 -19.49 -28.26 -17.92
CA ALA A 79 -19.35 -26.91 -18.43
C ALA A 79 -18.50 -26.85 -19.71
N GLU A 80 -17.37 -27.57 -19.77
CA GLU A 80 -16.54 -27.68 -20.97
C GLU A 80 -17.29 -28.31 -22.15
N ARG A 81 -18.11 -29.34 -21.90
CA ARG A 81 -18.95 -29.95 -22.93
C ARG A 81 -20.03 -29.01 -23.43
N ASP A 82 -20.58 -28.17 -22.57
CA ASP A 82 -21.56 -27.16 -22.97
C ASP A 82 -20.93 -26.01 -23.77
N LEU A 83 -19.70 -25.60 -23.44
CA LEU A 83 -18.94 -24.60 -24.18
C LEU A 83 -18.44 -25.12 -25.55
N SER A 84 -18.08 -26.39 -25.65
CA SER A 84 -17.58 -27.02 -26.88
C SER A 84 -18.68 -27.45 -27.85
N ARG A 85 -19.96 -27.43 -27.44
CA ARG A 85 -21.08 -27.62 -28.35
C ARG A 85 -21.20 -26.40 -29.29
N PRO A 86 -21.04 -26.57 -30.62
CA PRO A 86 -21.24 -25.48 -31.56
C PRO A 86 -22.74 -25.17 -31.63
N GLY A 87 -23.20 -24.15 -30.91
CA GLY A 87 -24.62 -23.79 -30.95
C GLY A 87 -25.18 -22.87 -29.86
N ARG A 88 -24.39 -22.39 -28.91
CA ARG A 88 -24.83 -21.29 -28.01
C ARG A 88 -23.80 -20.17 -27.94
N GLY A 89 -23.52 -19.58 -29.10
CA GLY A 89 -23.33 -18.15 -29.14
C GLY A 89 -24.68 -17.48 -28.90
N HIS A 90 -24.85 -16.82 -27.77
CA HIS A 90 -25.24 -15.41 -27.69
C HIS A 90 -25.58 -14.99 -26.26
N ALA A 91 -25.00 -13.83 -25.91
CA ALA A 91 -25.33 -12.95 -24.81
C ALA A 91 -26.83 -12.74 -24.57
N ALA A 92 -27.26 -12.61 -23.31
CA ALA A 92 -27.29 -11.34 -22.58
C ALA A 92 -27.38 -11.62 -21.06
#